data_AF-A0A024UHG3-F1
#
_entry.id   AF-A0A024UHG3-F1
#
_cell.length_a   1.000
_cell.length_b   1.000
_cell.length_c   1.000
_cell.angle_alpha   90.00
_cell.angle_beta   90.00
_cell.angle_gamma   90.00
#
_symmetry.space_group_name_H-M   'P 1'
#
loop_
_entity.id
_entity.type
_entity.pdbx_description
1 polymer ?
#
loop_
_entity_poly.entity_id
_entity_poly.type
_entity_poly.pdbx_seq_one_letter_code
_entity_poly.pdbx_strand_id
1 'polypeptide(L)'
;MFLIVGKFPSARACAQCHLRLSPPSSHEEVPAKRIILLARQCEQLLQASVKRIEATSNTPPTVVARLVAELDHVRSIAPLSREALHVQTGILVASASYSVLIEKLSALPPPLLVDAHVCMALARAYDYTGFTVQAMDVLRKMAKQSPVVAKELQRLQNMVDKRKLATKMAEGGHFVQAIDALTLCLTLDVNHHQYNANVLYDRAGALLAAGKEKESIRDLEQCLELNRSHALAPARLRAAQVQAETSRMHNQIYKEQRAHDKHVKKSSLPSVFFKMGSCPNLAPRDQVKAMHDRAKGTDERTTFHQIPPKFDVPDVAPLVDLYTILGVHATATGDEIRKAYHRLALQLHPDKCQDADAADQFKGIAMAYSILSDATSRAQFDTVYNSSLYST
;
A
#
# COMPACT_ATOMS: atom_id res chain seq x y z
N MET A 1 10.87 -50.68 -10.62
CA MET A 1 11.48 -49.71 -9.68
C MET A 1 11.99 -48.44 -10.39
N PHE A 2 12.92 -48.54 -11.36
CA PHE A 2 13.48 -47.35 -12.04
C PHE A 2 12.43 -46.44 -12.70
N LEU A 3 11.38 -47.01 -13.29
CA LEU A 3 10.29 -46.23 -13.91
C LEU A 3 9.54 -45.36 -12.88
N ILE A 4 9.24 -45.91 -11.70
CA ILE A 4 8.50 -45.23 -10.63
C ILE A 4 9.28 -44.04 -10.08
N VAL A 5 10.61 -44.16 -10.00
CA VAL A 5 11.52 -43.10 -9.51
C VAL A 5 11.87 -42.08 -10.61
N GLY A 6 11.39 -42.29 -11.85
CA GLY A 6 11.67 -41.38 -12.97
C GLY A 6 13.05 -41.56 -13.59
N LYS A 7 13.79 -42.63 -13.28
CA LYS A 7 15.06 -42.96 -13.97
C LYS A 7 14.75 -43.66 -15.29
N PHE A 8 14.13 -42.95 -16.22
CA PHE A 8 13.63 -43.50 -17.48
C PHE A 8 14.71 -44.18 -18.35
N PRO A 9 15.96 -43.65 -18.47
CA PRO A 9 16.99 -44.32 -19.24
C PRO A 9 17.39 -45.67 -18.63
N SER A 10 17.52 -45.71 -17.30
CA SER A 10 17.82 -46.94 -16.55
C SER A 10 16.67 -47.94 -16.61
N ALA A 11 15.41 -47.47 -16.56
CA ALA A 11 14.23 -48.33 -16.71
C ALA A 11 14.19 -48.99 -18.08
N ARG A 12 14.47 -48.22 -19.14
CA ARG A 12 14.55 -48.72 -20.51
C ARG A 12 15.70 -49.71 -20.70
N ALA A 13 16.90 -49.38 -20.22
CA ALA A 13 18.05 -50.27 -20.33
C ALA A 13 17.80 -51.61 -19.61
N CYS A 14 17.23 -51.57 -18.41
CA CYS A 14 16.87 -52.77 -17.66
C CYS A 14 15.84 -53.63 -18.40
N ALA A 15 14.79 -53.03 -18.95
CA ALA A 15 13.77 -53.74 -19.70
C ALA A 15 14.29 -54.31 -21.04
N GLN A 16 15.21 -53.60 -21.70
CA GLN A 16 15.88 -54.10 -22.91
C GLN A 16 16.80 -55.29 -22.62
N CYS A 17 17.55 -55.24 -21.51
CA CYS A 17 18.35 -56.38 -21.04
C CYS A 17 17.45 -57.58 -20.73
N HIS A 18 16.32 -57.37 -20.06
CA HIS A 18 15.36 -58.42 -19.77
C HIS A 18 14.83 -59.11 -21.04
N LEU A 19 14.44 -58.32 -22.06
CA LEU A 19 13.98 -58.85 -23.34
C LEU A 19 15.04 -59.67 -24.09
N ARG A 20 16.33 -59.31 -23.96
CA ARG A 20 17.42 -60.06 -24.58
C ARG A 20 17.68 -61.41 -23.90
N LEU A 21 17.44 -61.48 -22.59
CA LEU A 21 17.69 -62.68 -21.79
C LEU A 21 16.47 -63.61 -21.73
N SER A 22 15.28 -63.12 -22.08
CA SER A 22 14.03 -63.90 -22.02
C SER A 22 13.79 -64.67 -23.32
N PRO A 23 13.29 -65.91 -23.28
CA PRO A 23 12.89 -66.63 -24.48
C PRO A 23 11.71 -65.91 -25.18
N PRO A 24 11.64 -65.97 -26.53
CA PRO A 24 10.51 -65.42 -27.28
C PRO A 24 9.22 -66.12 -26.85
N SER A 25 8.13 -65.36 -26.65
CA SER A 25 6.82 -65.82 -26.10
C SER A 25 6.72 -66.01 -24.58
N SER A 26 7.70 -65.53 -23.81
CA SER A 26 7.58 -65.44 -22.34
C SER A 26 6.48 -64.46 -21.92
N HIS A 27 5.74 -64.78 -20.85
CA HIS A 27 4.70 -63.91 -20.27
C HIS A 27 5.25 -62.52 -19.84
N GLU A 28 6.57 -62.40 -19.71
CA GLU A 28 7.29 -61.20 -19.29
C GLU A 28 7.69 -60.26 -20.45
N GLU A 29 7.51 -60.71 -21.71
CA GLU A 29 7.83 -59.93 -22.91
C GLU A 29 6.95 -58.68 -23.05
N VAL A 30 5.65 -58.83 -22.80
CA VAL A 30 4.65 -57.76 -22.93
C VAL A 30 4.87 -56.65 -21.88
N PRO A 31 5.05 -56.95 -20.57
CA PRO A 31 5.43 -55.95 -19.57
C PRO A 31 6.72 -55.19 -19.91
N ALA A 32 7.77 -55.89 -20.37
CA ALA A 32 9.04 -55.25 -20.67
C ALA A 32 8.95 -54.30 -21.88
N LYS A 33 8.25 -54.70 -22.96
CA LYS A 33 7.95 -53.81 -24.09
C LYS A 33 7.13 -52.58 -23.67
N ARG A 34 6.13 -52.77 -22.80
CA ARG A 34 5.31 -51.67 -22.25
C ARG A 34 6.15 -50.68 -21.43
N ILE A 35 7.06 -51.17 -20.58
CA ILE A 35 7.97 -50.32 -19.79
C ILE A 35 8.87 -49.47 -20.70
N ILE A 36 9.41 -50.04 -21.78
CA ILE A 36 10.24 -49.30 -22.74
C ILE A 36 9.45 -48.18 -23.41
N LEU A 37 8.22 -48.46 -23.83
CA LEU A 37 7.37 -47.47 -24.48
C LEU A 37 7.02 -46.32 -23.53
N LEU A 38 6.55 -46.64 -22.32
CA LEU A 38 6.21 -45.64 -21.31
C LEU A 38 7.42 -44.78 -20.93
N ALA A 39 8.59 -45.39 -20.72
CA ALA A 39 9.81 -44.65 -20.40
C ALA A 39 10.18 -43.64 -21.50
N ARG A 40 10.11 -44.04 -22.78
CA ARG A 40 10.37 -43.13 -23.91
C ARG A 40 9.36 -42.00 -24.00
N GLN A 41 8.08 -42.29 -23.81
CA GLN A 41 7.03 -41.28 -23.83
C GLN A 41 7.23 -40.24 -22.72
N CYS A 42 7.53 -40.68 -21.49
CA CYS A 42 7.82 -39.78 -20.38
C CYS A 42 9.07 -38.92 -20.62
N GLU A 43 10.16 -39.48 -21.16
CA GLU A 43 11.38 -38.73 -21.52
C GLU A 43 11.08 -37.63 -22.55
N GLN A 44 10.37 -37.98 -23.62
CA GLN A 44 10.02 -37.03 -24.68
C GLN A 44 9.16 -35.89 -24.16
N LEU A 45 8.16 -36.21 -23.34
CA LEU A 45 7.30 -35.19 -22.72
C LEU A 45 8.11 -34.27 -21.80
N LEU A 46 8.96 -34.81 -20.93
CA LEU A 46 9.78 -34.01 -20.02
C LEU A 46 10.75 -33.09 -20.77
N GLN A 47 11.47 -33.61 -21.78
CA GLN A 47 12.36 -32.80 -22.60
C GLN A 47 11.62 -31.70 -23.35
N ALA A 48 10.42 -32.00 -23.87
CA ALA A 48 9.59 -31.01 -24.54
C ALA A 48 9.09 -29.93 -23.57
N SER A 49 8.68 -30.31 -22.35
CA SER A 49 8.27 -29.38 -21.30
C SER A 49 9.42 -28.46 -20.87
N VAL A 50 10.63 -28.99 -20.65
CA VAL A 50 11.81 -28.20 -20.26
C VAL A 50 12.16 -27.16 -21.32
N LYS A 51 12.20 -27.54 -22.60
CA LYS A 51 12.45 -26.58 -23.70
C LYS A 51 11.40 -25.48 -23.77
N ARG A 52 10.15 -25.79 -23.41
CA ARG A 52 9.07 -24.79 -23.37
C ARG A 52 9.20 -23.87 -22.16
N ILE A 53 9.70 -24.35 -21.01
CA ILE A 53 9.97 -23.52 -19.82
C ILE A 53 10.92 -22.37 -20.15
N GLU A 54 11.97 -22.61 -20.92
CA GLU A 54 12.93 -21.55 -21.28
C GLU A 54 12.27 -20.40 -22.08
N ALA A 55 11.08 -20.61 -22.66
CA ALA A 55 10.29 -19.62 -23.38
C ALA A 55 9.09 -19.04 -22.59
N THR A 56 8.92 -19.36 -21.29
CA THR A 56 7.64 -19.19 -20.56
C THR A 56 7.31 -17.82 -19.96
N SER A 57 8.14 -16.79 -20.08
CA SER A 57 7.86 -15.52 -19.39
C SER A 57 6.56 -14.82 -19.80
N ASN A 58 5.90 -15.26 -20.89
CA ASN A 58 4.59 -14.78 -21.34
C ASN A 58 3.70 -15.90 -21.94
N THR A 59 3.76 -17.12 -21.41
CA THR A 59 2.91 -18.21 -21.95
C THR A 59 1.45 -18.05 -21.55
N PRO A 60 0.51 -18.22 -22.49
CA PRO A 60 -0.92 -18.14 -22.19
C PRO A 60 -1.33 -19.27 -21.21
N PRO A 61 -2.32 -19.02 -20.34
CA PRO A 61 -2.73 -19.95 -19.29
C PRO A 61 -3.24 -21.29 -19.84
N THR A 62 -3.78 -21.31 -21.06
CA THR A 62 -4.21 -22.52 -21.77
C THR A 62 -3.06 -23.47 -22.07
N VAL A 63 -1.89 -22.93 -22.46
CA VAL A 63 -0.69 -23.73 -22.74
C VAL A 63 -0.10 -24.27 -21.44
N VAL A 64 -0.09 -23.46 -20.38
CA VAL A 64 0.34 -23.88 -19.04
C VAL A 64 -0.52 -25.06 -18.54
N ALA A 65 -1.85 -24.95 -18.64
CA ALA A 65 -2.76 -26.01 -18.24
C ALA A 65 -2.51 -27.32 -18.99
N ARG A 66 -2.26 -27.24 -20.30
CA ARG A 66 -1.90 -28.41 -21.12
C ARG A 66 -0.57 -29.04 -20.68
N LEU A 67 0.46 -28.24 -20.45
CA LEU A 67 1.76 -28.73 -20.00
C LEU A 67 1.67 -29.39 -18.61
N VAL A 68 0.90 -28.79 -17.71
CA VAL A 68 0.65 -29.34 -16.37
C VAL A 68 -0.07 -30.69 -16.48
N ALA A 69 -1.06 -30.82 -17.38
CA ALA A 69 -1.76 -32.08 -17.63
C ALA A 69 -0.84 -33.16 -18.24
N GLU A 70 0.04 -32.78 -19.19
CA GLU A 70 1.06 -33.67 -19.75
C GLU A 70 2.00 -34.20 -18.64
N LEU A 71 2.39 -33.34 -17.70
CA LEU A 71 3.23 -33.72 -16.56
C LEU A 71 2.47 -34.51 -15.49
N ASP A 72 1.19 -34.25 -15.26
CA ASP A 72 0.33 -35.06 -14.39
C ASP A 72 0.24 -36.49 -14.93
N HIS A 73 0.16 -36.66 -16.26
CA HIS A 73 0.23 -37.97 -16.89
C HIS A 73 1.56 -38.67 -16.62
N VAL A 74 2.70 -37.96 -16.78
CA VAL A 74 4.03 -38.51 -16.43
C VAL A 74 4.10 -38.91 -14.96
N ARG A 75 3.55 -38.10 -14.05
CA ARG A 75 3.53 -38.40 -12.61
C ARG A 75 2.58 -39.55 -12.23
N SER A 76 1.54 -39.82 -13.02
CA SER A 76 0.71 -41.02 -12.84
C SER A 76 1.50 -42.31 -13.11
N ILE A 77 2.47 -42.26 -14.04
CA ILE A 77 3.35 -43.38 -14.40
C ILE A 77 4.55 -43.46 -13.45
N ALA A 78 5.10 -42.30 -13.06
CA ALA A 78 6.30 -42.15 -12.25
C ALA A 78 6.08 -41.22 -11.04
N PRO A 79 5.33 -41.67 -10.02
CA PRO A 79 4.90 -40.81 -8.91
C PRO A 79 6.03 -40.31 -8.01
N LEU A 80 7.20 -40.97 -8.02
CA LEU A 80 8.37 -40.59 -7.23
C LEU A 80 9.44 -39.87 -8.06
N SER A 81 9.12 -39.48 -9.30
CA SER A 81 10.04 -38.73 -10.17
C SER A 81 10.25 -37.30 -9.66
N ARG A 82 11.45 -37.04 -9.15
CA ARG A 82 11.86 -35.68 -8.74
C ARG A 82 11.98 -34.73 -9.92
N GLU A 83 12.50 -35.22 -11.05
CA GLU A 83 12.64 -34.42 -12.27
C GLU A 83 11.28 -33.93 -12.78
N ALA A 84 10.30 -34.83 -12.90
CA ALA A 84 8.96 -34.45 -13.32
C ALA A 84 8.31 -33.45 -12.35
N LEU A 85 8.53 -33.62 -11.05
CA LEU A 85 8.04 -32.69 -10.03
C LEU A 85 8.73 -31.32 -10.12
N HIS A 86 10.05 -31.28 -10.32
CA HIS A 86 10.82 -30.02 -10.47
C HIS A 86 10.40 -29.26 -11.73
N VAL A 87 10.22 -29.95 -12.85
CA VAL A 87 9.72 -29.35 -14.11
C VAL A 87 8.31 -28.79 -13.92
N GLN A 88 7.41 -29.55 -13.29
CA GLN A 88 6.04 -29.11 -13.04
C GLN A 88 5.99 -27.90 -12.10
N THR A 89 6.76 -27.93 -11.01
CA THR A 89 6.86 -26.81 -10.07
C THR A 89 7.47 -25.58 -10.72
N GLY A 90 8.50 -25.75 -11.56
CA GLY A 90 9.11 -24.67 -12.33
C GLY A 90 8.11 -23.97 -13.27
N ILE A 91 7.31 -24.74 -14.01
CA ILE A 91 6.25 -24.20 -14.89
C ILE A 91 5.25 -23.37 -14.10
N LEU A 92 4.72 -23.94 -13.01
CA LEU A 92 3.68 -23.30 -12.22
C LEU A 92 4.18 -22.01 -11.53
N VAL A 93 5.44 -21.98 -11.10
CA VAL A 93 6.08 -20.77 -10.57
C VAL A 93 6.29 -19.73 -11.67
N ALA A 94 6.82 -20.14 -12.84
CA ALA A 94 7.07 -19.24 -13.97
C ALA A 94 5.77 -18.63 -14.52
N SER A 95 4.67 -19.38 -14.50
CA SER A 95 3.34 -18.91 -14.93
C SER A 95 2.53 -18.21 -13.82
N ALA A 96 3.15 -17.92 -12.67
CA ALA A 96 2.50 -17.32 -11.49
C ALA A 96 1.20 -18.04 -11.04
N SER A 97 1.10 -19.35 -11.29
CA SER A 97 -0.08 -20.17 -11.02
C SER A 97 -0.01 -20.81 -9.63
N TYR A 98 0.06 -19.96 -8.59
CA TYR A 98 0.36 -20.38 -7.22
C TYR A 98 -0.74 -21.18 -6.53
N SER A 99 -2.02 -20.94 -6.86
CA SER A 99 -3.16 -21.69 -6.29
C SER A 99 -3.09 -23.18 -6.64
N VAL A 100 -2.90 -23.49 -7.92
CA VAL A 100 -2.73 -24.86 -8.44
C VAL A 100 -1.48 -25.52 -7.86
N LEU A 101 -0.40 -24.74 -7.68
CA LEU A 101 0.84 -25.21 -7.08
C LEU A 101 0.63 -25.65 -5.63
N ILE A 102 -0.06 -24.85 -4.82
CA ILE A 102 -0.37 -25.19 -3.41
C ILE A 102 -1.21 -26.47 -3.34
N GLU A 103 -2.26 -26.58 -4.14
CA GLU A 103 -3.12 -27.77 -4.19
C GLU A 103 -2.30 -29.03 -4.50
N LYS A 104 -1.44 -28.98 -5.52
CA LYS A 104 -0.63 -30.13 -5.94
C LYS A 104 0.49 -30.50 -4.96
N LEU A 105 1.11 -29.51 -4.32
CA LEU A 105 2.26 -29.74 -3.43
C LEU A 105 1.84 -30.10 -2.00
N SER A 106 0.71 -29.59 -1.51
CA SER A 106 0.19 -29.92 -0.17
C SER A 106 -0.20 -31.39 -0.03
N ALA A 107 -0.60 -32.04 -1.13
CA ALA A 107 -0.97 -33.45 -1.19
C ALA A 107 0.20 -34.43 -1.39
N LEU A 108 1.45 -33.94 -1.41
CA LEU A 108 2.62 -34.80 -1.69
C LEU A 108 2.98 -35.73 -0.53
N PRO A 109 3.48 -36.95 -0.83
CA PRO A 109 3.98 -37.84 0.21
C PRO A 109 5.26 -37.28 0.88
N PRO A 110 5.48 -37.57 2.18
CA PRO A 110 6.64 -37.08 2.96
C PRO A 110 8.02 -37.17 2.27
N PRO A 111 8.41 -38.26 1.59
CA PRO A 111 9.74 -38.35 0.95
C PRO A 111 10.00 -37.32 -0.15
N LEU A 112 8.97 -36.73 -0.75
CA LEU A 112 9.09 -35.66 -1.74
C LEU A 112 9.02 -34.26 -1.12
N LEU A 113 8.47 -34.14 0.10
CA LEU A 113 8.40 -32.88 0.85
C LEU A 113 9.74 -32.46 1.47
N VAL A 114 10.70 -33.39 1.58
CA VAL A 114 12.08 -33.10 2.05
C VAL A 114 12.94 -32.46 0.95
N ASP A 115 12.42 -32.30 -0.27
CA ASP A 115 13.15 -31.65 -1.34
C ASP A 115 13.16 -30.12 -1.16
N ALA A 116 14.36 -29.54 -1.06
CA ALA A 116 14.52 -28.10 -0.83
C ALA A 116 13.91 -27.25 -1.95
N HIS A 117 13.96 -27.70 -3.21
CA HIS A 117 13.38 -26.96 -4.34
C HIS A 117 11.85 -26.90 -4.22
N VAL A 118 11.23 -28.04 -3.88
CA VAL A 118 9.78 -28.14 -3.70
C VAL A 118 9.32 -27.32 -2.50
N CYS A 119 10.06 -27.39 -1.38
CA CYS A 119 9.81 -26.59 -0.18
C CYS A 119 9.85 -25.08 -0.49
N MET A 120 10.88 -24.62 -1.21
CA MET A 120 11.01 -23.21 -1.62
C MET A 120 9.87 -22.77 -2.55
N ALA A 121 9.49 -23.61 -3.52
CA ALA A 121 8.38 -23.31 -4.43
C ALA A 121 7.05 -23.20 -3.69
N LEU A 122 6.77 -24.13 -2.76
CA LEU A 122 5.56 -24.11 -1.93
C LEU A 122 5.52 -22.88 -1.01
N ALA A 123 6.63 -22.56 -0.35
CA ALA A 123 6.72 -21.39 0.51
C ALA A 123 6.47 -20.09 -0.28
N ARG A 124 7.08 -19.93 -1.45
CA ARG A 124 6.82 -18.79 -2.34
C ARG A 124 5.36 -18.72 -2.79
N ALA A 125 4.75 -19.85 -3.09
CA ALA A 125 3.35 -19.91 -3.47
C ALA A 125 2.43 -19.41 -2.34
N TYR A 126 2.66 -19.86 -1.12
CA TYR A 126 1.93 -19.38 0.06
C TYR A 126 2.17 -17.88 0.32
N ASP A 127 3.41 -17.42 0.20
CA ASP A 127 3.76 -16.01 0.42
C ASP A 127 3.04 -15.09 -0.58
N TYR A 128 3.13 -15.40 -1.88
CA TYR A 128 2.47 -14.61 -2.93
C TYR A 128 0.94 -14.67 -2.90
N THR A 129 0.35 -15.70 -2.29
CA THR A 129 -1.11 -15.79 -2.09
C THR A 129 -1.56 -15.14 -0.77
N GLY A 130 -0.63 -14.63 0.04
CA GLY A 130 -0.92 -13.91 1.29
C GLY A 130 -0.86 -14.78 2.55
N PHE A 131 -0.60 -16.08 2.43
CA PHE A 131 -0.47 -17.01 3.55
C PHE A 131 0.96 -17.06 4.10
N THR A 132 1.52 -15.90 4.44
CA THR A 132 2.92 -15.74 4.90
C THR A 132 3.29 -16.61 6.10
N VAL A 133 2.37 -16.80 7.05
CA VAL A 133 2.59 -17.67 8.23
C VAL A 133 2.80 -19.12 7.81
N GLN A 134 1.97 -19.62 6.90
CA GLN A 134 2.09 -20.98 6.37
C GLN A 134 3.39 -21.14 5.58
N ALA A 135 3.80 -20.13 4.81
CA ALA A 135 5.09 -20.11 4.12
C ALA A 135 6.26 -20.27 5.11
N MET A 136 6.26 -19.49 6.20
CA MET A 136 7.30 -19.57 7.23
C MET A 136 7.32 -20.94 7.94
N ASP A 137 6.15 -21.53 8.22
CA ASP A 137 6.06 -22.83 8.87
C ASP A 137 6.62 -23.96 7.99
N VAL A 138 6.36 -23.91 6.68
CA VAL A 138 6.94 -24.85 5.70
C VAL A 138 8.46 -24.72 5.69
N LEU A 139 9.00 -23.50 5.59
CA LEU A 139 10.45 -23.28 5.59
C LEU A 139 11.11 -23.71 6.91
N ARG A 140 10.47 -23.45 8.06
CA ARG A 140 11.01 -23.79 9.38
C ARG A 140 11.26 -25.28 9.56
N LYS A 141 10.42 -26.14 8.97
CA LYS A 141 10.60 -27.61 9.00
C LYS A 141 11.90 -28.05 8.32
N MET A 142 12.32 -27.33 7.27
CA MET A 142 13.46 -27.68 6.42
C MET A 142 14.70 -26.80 6.63
N ALA A 143 14.58 -25.70 7.38
CA ALA A 143 15.65 -24.72 7.59
C ALA A 143 16.91 -25.34 8.22
N LYS A 144 16.77 -26.33 9.10
CA LYS A 144 17.92 -27.03 9.70
C LYS A 144 18.69 -27.91 8.70
N GLN A 145 18.02 -28.37 7.65
CA GLN A 145 18.57 -29.34 6.69
C GLN A 145 19.15 -28.65 5.45
N SER A 146 18.70 -27.43 5.14
CA SER A 146 19.15 -26.69 3.96
C SER A 146 19.46 -25.22 4.29
N PRO A 147 20.70 -24.75 4.07
CA PRO A 147 21.06 -23.35 4.32
C PRO A 147 20.35 -22.39 3.37
N VAL A 148 19.96 -22.84 2.17
CA VAL A 148 19.20 -22.04 1.20
C VAL A 148 17.80 -21.73 1.75
N VAL A 149 17.15 -22.75 2.33
CA VAL A 149 15.83 -22.61 2.97
C VAL A 149 15.93 -21.71 4.21
N ALA A 150 17.00 -21.85 5.01
CA ALA A 150 17.22 -20.99 6.17
C ALA A 150 17.37 -19.51 5.81
N LYS A 151 18.11 -19.19 4.74
CA LYS A 151 18.25 -17.83 4.23
C LYS A 151 16.91 -17.25 3.77
N GLU A 152 16.08 -18.05 3.11
CA GLU A 152 14.75 -17.61 2.67
C GLU A 152 13.82 -17.35 3.86
N LEU A 153 13.83 -18.22 4.87
CA LEU A 153 13.07 -17.99 6.10
C LEU A 153 13.48 -16.67 6.76
N GLN A 154 14.79 -16.41 6.86
CA GLN A 154 15.30 -15.16 7.41
C GLN A 154 14.88 -13.95 6.57
N ARG A 155 14.86 -14.07 5.23
CA ARG A 155 14.36 -13.02 4.33
C ARG A 155 12.89 -12.68 4.62
N LEU A 156 12.01 -13.68 4.71
CA LEU A 156 10.59 -13.48 5.02
C LEU A 156 10.38 -12.89 6.42
N GLN A 157 11.12 -13.37 7.42
CA GLN A 157 11.10 -12.78 8.77
C GLN A 157 11.46 -11.30 8.73
N ASN A 158 12.56 -10.95 8.06
CA ASN A 158 12.99 -9.57 7.92
C ASN A 158 11.93 -8.70 7.21
N MET A 159 11.25 -9.22 6.19
CA MET A 159 10.17 -8.50 5.49
C MET A 159 8.99 -8.20 6.41
N VAL A 160 8.57 -9.19 7.21
CA VAL A 160 7.45 -9.05 8.16
C VAL A 160 7.82 -8.10 9.30
N ASP A 161 9.00 -8.28 9.89
CA ASP A 161 9.43 -7.54 11.07
C ASP A 161 9.72 -6.07 10.74
N LYS A 162 10.39 -5.80 9.60
CA LYS A 162 10.66 -4.41 9.16
C LYS A 162 9.38 -3.66 8.84
N ARG A 163 8.41 -4.29 8.17
CA ARG A 163 7.11 -3.66 7.89
C ARG A 163 6.36 -3.35 9.19
N LYS A 164 6.28 -4.32 10.12
CA LYS A 164 5.66 -4.11 11.44
C LYS A 164 6.33 -3.01 12.26
N LEU A 165 7.66 -2.91 12.21
CA LEU A 165 8.38 -1.84 12.88
C LEU A 165 8.02 -0.48 12.27
N ALA A 166 7.96 -0.39 10.94
CA ALA A 166 7.64 0.84 10.26
C ALA A 166 6.19 1.30 10.50
N THR A 167 5.21 0.39 10.56
CA THR A 167 3.83 0.74 10.91
C THR A 167 3.73 1.26 12.34
N LYS A 168 4.44 0.65 13.30
CA LYS A 168 4.53 1.17 14.68
C LYS A 168 5.16 2.56 14.77
N MET A 169 6.19 2.84 13.95
CA MET A 169 6.79 4.17 13.89
C MET A 169 5.79 5.21 13.35
N ALA A 170 4.97 4.83 12.37
CA ALA A 170 3.91 5.70 11.84
C ALA A 170 2.82 5.97 12.90
N GLU A 171 2.37 4.93 13.62
CA GLU A 171 1.43 5.07 14.76
C GLU A 171 1.99 5.97 15.87
N GLY A 172 3.30 5.92 16.12
CA GLY A 172 3.99 6.79 17.07
C GLY A 172 4.25 8.22 16.57
N GLY A 173 3.75 8.60 15.39
CA GLY A 173 3.93 9.95 14.82
C GLY A 173 5.31 10.22 14.22
N HIS A 174 6.21 9.23 14.16
CA HIS A 174 7.54 9.35 13.56
C HIS A 174 7.49 9.11 12.04
N PHE A 175 6.70 9.92 11.33
CA PHE A 175 6.37 9.69 9.92
C PHE A 175 7.58 9.62 8.99
N VAL A 176 8.59 10.48 9.18
CA VAL A 176 9.79 10.50 8.33
C VAL A 176 10.56 9.17 8.43
N GLN A 177 10.79 8.69 9.65
CA GLN A 177 11.48 7.42 9.89
C GLN A 177 10.66 6.23 9.37
N ALA A 178 9.34 6.29 9.53
CA ALA A 178 8.44 5.28 8.99
C ALA A 178 8.51 5.21 7.45
N ILE A 179 8.52 6.36 6.76
CA ILE A 179 8.64 6.44 5.30
C ILE A 179 9.97 5.84 4.83
N ASP A 180 11.08 6.15 5.50
CA ASP A 180 12.40 5.61 5.17
C ASP A 180 12.42 4.08 5.37
N ALA A 181 11.86 3.59 6.47
CA ALA A 181 11.77 2.16 6.76
C ALA A 181 10.89 1.41 5.74
N LEU A 182 9.75 1.98 5.34
CA LEU A 182 8.87 1.40 4.31
C LEU A 182 9.52 1.42 2.93
N THR A 183 10.30 2.47 2.62
CA THR A 183 11.07 2.54 1.38
C THR A 183 12.13 1.43 1.32
N LEU A 184 12.80 1.15 2.45
CA LEU A 184 13.71 0.00 2.55
C LEU A 184 12.96 -1.33 2.38
N CYS A 185 11.72 -1.46 2.85
CA CYS A 185 10.92 -2.68 2.68
C CYS A 185 10.67 -3.01 1.20
N LEU A 186 10.45 -1.99 0.35
CA LEU A 186 10.27 -2.18 -1.11
C LEU A 186 11.52 -2.72 -1.81
N THR A 187 12.70 -2.56 -1.21
CA THR A 187 13.96 -3.09 -1.77
C THR A 187 14.23 -4.56 -1.40
N LEU A 188 13.47 -5.14 -0.47
CA LEU A 188 13.68 -6.52 0.00
C LEU A 188 13.26 -7.56 -1.04
N ASP A 189 12.18 -7.31 -1.76
CA ASP A 189 11.70 -8.15 -2.84
C ASP A 189 10.92 -7.35 -3.89
N VAL A 190 11.57 -7.05 -5.00
CA VAL A 190 10.98 -6.26 -6.08
C VAL A 190 9.83 -7.00 -6.79
N ASN A 191 9.88 -8.33 -6.82
CA ASN A 191 8.92 -9.15 -7.57
C ASN A 191 7.66 -9.47 -6.75
N HIS A 192 7.63 -9.15 -5.45
CA HIS A 192 6.49 -9.44 -4.59
C HIS A 192 5.39 -8.38 -4.69
N HIS A 193 4.56 -8.47 -5.74
CA HIS A 193 3.52 -7.48 -6.02
C HIS A 193 2.56 -7.24 -4.83
N GLN A 194 2.06 -8.32 -4.20
CA GLN A 194 1.09 -8.19 -3.09
C GLN A 194 1.70 -7.52 -1.84
N TYR A 195 2.92 -7.89 -1.44
CA TYR A 195 3.63 -7.26 -0.33
C TYR A 195 3.97 -5.81 -0.66
N ASN A 196 4.50 -5.54 -1.86
CA ASN A 196 4.87 -4.20 -2.29
C ASN A 196 3.66 -3.27 -2.37
N ALA A 197 2.50 -3.75 -2.85
CA ALA A 197 1.26 -2.99 -2.82
C ALA A 197 0.87 -2.60 -1.38
N ASN A 198 0.95 -3.55 -0.44
CA ASN A 198 0.64 -3.27 0.96
C ASN A 198 1.65 -2.29 1.61
N VAL A 199 2.94 -2.40 1.29
CA VAL A 199 3.98 -1.47 1.78
C VAL A 199 3.77 -0.07 1.21
N LEU A 200 3.44 0.05 -0.08
CA LEU A 200 3.09 1.33 -0.70
C LEU A 200 1.85 1.94 -0.05
N TYR A 201 0.83 1.12 0.25
CA TYR A 201 -0.37 1.57 0.96
C TYR A 201 -0.07 2.13 2.37
N ASP A 202 0.81 1.46 3.11
CA ASP A 202 1.26 1.92 4.43
C ASP A 202 2.11 3.20 4.31
N ARG A 203 3.00 3.27 3.30
CA ARG A 203 3.86 4.44 3.05
C ARG A 203 3.06 5.66 2.66
N ALA A 204 2.05 5.48 1.80
CA ALA A 204 1.08 6.50 1.45
C ALA A 204 0.36 7.07 2.68
N GLY A 205 -0.05 6.22 3.62
CA GLY A 205 -0.64 6.67 4.88
C GLY A 205 0.30 7.58 5.68
N ALA A 206 1.57 7.17 5.84
CA ALA A 206 2.58 7.99 6.51
C ALA A 206 2.89 9.30 5.76
N LEU A 207 2.89 9.28 4.42
CA LEU A 207 3.08 10.45 3.58
C LEU A 207 1.94 11.47 3.71
N LEU A 208 0.68 11.02 3.78
CA LEU A 208 -0.47 11.90 4.01
C LEU A 208 -0.38 12.57 5.38
N ALA A 209 -0.04 11.80 6.41
CA ALA A 209 0.15 12.35 7.76
C ALA A 209 1.32 13.35 7.82
N ALA A 210 2.33 13.18 6.96
CA ALA A 210 3.45 14.12 6.81
C ALA A 210 3.15 15.33 5.90
N GLY A 211 1.92 15.48 5.35
CA GLY A 211 1.56 16.57 4.45
C GLY A 211 2.23 16.49 3.07
N LYS A 212 2.56 15.27 2.61
CA LYS A 212 3.16 15.01 1.29
C LYS A 212 2.16 14.33 0.37
N GLU A 213 1.04 15.02 0.07
CA GLU A 213 -0.11 14.41 -0.61
C GLU A 213 0.24 13.93 -2.03
N LYS A 214 1.10 14.65 -2.75
CA LYS A 214 1.52 14.28 -4.12
C LYS A 214 2.29 12.97 -4.16
N GLU A 215 3.19 12.74 -3.20
CA GLU A 215 3.94 11.48 -3.10
C GLU A 215 3.01 10.34 -2.69
N SER A 216 2.08 10.61 -1.75
CA SER A 216 1.07 9.61 -1.37
C SER A 216 0.18 9.17 -2.53
N ILE A 217 -0.27 10.10 -3.39
CA ILE A 217 -1.12 9.76 -4.53
C ILE A 217 -0.39 8.81 -5.48
N ARG A 218 0.88 9.10 -5.78
CA ARG A 218 1.72 8.22 -6.63
C ARG A 218 1.87 6.83 -6.04
N ASP A 219 2.09 6.73 -4.73
CA ASP A 219 2.21 5.44 -4.05
C ASP A 219 0.90 4.62 -4.11
N LEU A 220 -0.25 5.29 -3.99
CA LEU A 220 -1.56 4.64 -4.06
C LEU A 220 -1.92 4.22 -5.48
N GLU A 221 -1.55 5.01 -6.49
CA GLU A 221 -1.66 4.62 -7.89
C GLU A 221 -0.80 3.39 -8.18
N GLN A 222 0.47 3.41 -7.77
CA GLN A 222 1.39 2.26 -7.92
C GLN A 222 0.89 1.03 -7.15
N CYS A 223 0.30 1.21 -5.96
CA CYS A 223 -0.34 0.13 -5.21
C CYS A 223 -1.46 -0.54 -6.02
N LEU A 224 -2.31 0.23 -6.70
CA LEU A 224 -3.41 -0.29 -7.52
C LEU A 224 -2.93 -0.90 -8.84
N GLU A 225 -1.82 -0.42 -9.39
CA GLU A 225 -1.16 -1.07 -10.54
C GLU A 225 -0.67 -2.48 -10.17
N LEU A 226 -0.05 -2.64 -9.00
CA LEU A 226 0.44 -3.93 -8.50
C LEU A 226 -0.70 -4.86 -8.03
N ASN A 227 -1.71 -4.30 -7.37
CA ASN A 227 -2.87 -5.03 -6.89
C ASN A 227 -4.16 -4.23 -7.11
N ARG A 228 -4.82 -4.50 -8.25
CA ARG A 228 -6.11 -3.89 -8.61
C ARG A 228 -7.23 -4.20 -7.62
N SER A 229 -7.14 -5.32 -6.91
CA SER A 229 -8.14 -5.77 -5.93
C SER A 229 -7.87 -5.30 -4.50
N HIS A 230 -6.96 -4.34 -4.30
CA HIS A 230 -6.62 -3.86 -2.97
C HIS A 230 -7.82 -3.15 -2.31
N ALA A 231 -8.38 -3.74 -1.25
CA ALA A 231 -9.67 -3.32 -0.67
C ALA A 231 -9.72 -1.86 -0.21
N LEU A 232 -8.64 -1.36 0.42
CA LEU A 232 -8.63 -0.04 1.06
C LEU A 232 -7.93 1.07 0.26
N ALA A 233 -7.24 0.71 -0.83
CA ALA A 233 -6.41 1.68 -1.57
C ALA A 233 -7.24 2.71 -2.33
N PRO A 234 -8.37 2.35 -3.00
CA PRO A 234 -9.20 3.33 -3.71
C PRO A 234 -9.82 4.38 -2.78
N ALA A 235 -10.22 3.99 -1.57
CA ALA A 235 -10.77 4.91 -0.58
C ALA A 235 -9.71 5.91 -0.10
N ARG A 236 -8.50 5.42 0.21
CA ARG A 236 -7.39 6.28 0.63
C ARG A 236 -6.89 7.17 -0.50
N LEU A 237 -6.88 6.69 -1.76
CA LEU A 237 -6.51 7.49 -2.93
C LEU A 237 -7.45 8.68 -3.11
N ARG A 238 -8.76 8.46 -2.97
CA ARG A 238 -9.74 9.54 -2.98
C ARG A 238 -9.51 10.54 -1.85
N ALA A 239 -9.29 10.06 -0.62
CA ALA A 239 -8.99 10.94 0.51
C ALA A 239 -7.71 11.78 0.26
N ALA A 240 -6.67 11.18 -0.30
CA ALA A 240 -5.43 11.85 -0.66
C ALA A 240 -5.64 12.96 -1.71
N GLN A 241 -6.45 12.70 -2.73
CA GLN A 241 -6.80 13.66 -3.79
C GLN A 241 -7.56 14.85 -3.21
N VAL A 242 -8.58 14.60 -2.37
CA VAL A 242 -9.34 15.64 -1.68
C VAL A 242 -8.40 16.50 -0.83
N GLN A 243 -7.52 15.89 -0.03
CA GLN A 243 -6.56 16.61 0.81
C GLN A 243 -5.57 17.45 -0.01
N ALA A 244 -5.12 16.93 -1.15
CA ALA A 244 -4.23 17.67 -2.05
C ALA A 244 -4.93 18.89 -2.67
N GLU A 245 -6.20 18.76 -3.04
CA GLU A 245 -7.00 19.83 -3.62
C GLU A 245 -7.36 20.90 -2.58
N THR A 246 -7.76 20.51 -1.37
CA THR A 246 -8.03 21.46 -0.28
C THR A 246 -6.78 22.25 0.08
N SER A 247 -5.63 21.58 0.19
CA SER A 247 -4.34 22.23 0.42
C SER A 247 -3.94 23.16 -0.72
N ARG A 248 -4.24 22.81 -1.98
CA ARG A 248 -4.01 23.66 -3.14
C ARG A 248 -4.91 24.91 -3.11
N MET A 249 -6.20 24.75 -2.84
CA MET A 249 -7.15 25.86 -2.72
C MET A 249 -6.73 26.81 -1.61
N HIS A 250 -6.36 26.30 -0.43
CA HIS A 250 -5.90 27.12 0.69
C HIS A 250 -4.65 27.93 0.34
N ASN A 251 -3.67 27.30 -0.32
CA ASN A 251 -2.47 27.99 -0.79
C ASN A 251 -2.76 29.06 -1.85
N GLN A 252 -3.77 28.85 -2.69
CA GLN A 252 -4.20 29.81 -3.70
C GLN A 252 -4.87 31.03 -3.04
N ILE A 253 -5.84 30.80 -2.14
CA ILE A 253 -6.50 31.85 -1.37
C ILE A 253 -5.46 32.68 -0.60
N TYR A 254 -4.51 32.02 0.07
CA TYR A 254 -3.43 32.69 0.78
C TYR A 254 -2.56 33.58 -0.13
N LYS A 255 -2.24 33.11 -1.34
CA LYS A 255 -1.49 33.89 -2.33
C LYS A 255 -2.30 35.09 -2.85
N GLU A 256 -3.58 34.89 -3.12
CA GLU A 256 -4.49 35.93 -3.60
C GLU A 256 -4.70 37.01 -2.53
N GLN A 257 -4.94 36.63 -1.28
CA GLN A 257 -5.00 37.56 -0.14
C GLN A 257 -3.71 38.36 0.00
N ARG A 258 -2.54 37.69 -0.06
CA ARG A 258 -1.24 38.38 0.02
C ARG A 258 -0.99 39.32 -1.16
N ALA A 259 -1.49 39.00 -2.35
CA ALA A 259 -1.41 39.87 -3.52
C ALA A 259 -2.35 41.08 -3.36
N HIS A 260 -3.57 40.86 -2.88
CA HIS A 260 -4.54 41.91 -2.57
C HIS A 260 -3.99 42.89 -1.53
N ASP A 261 -3.44 42.39 -0.41
CA ASP A 261 -2.82 43.22 0.64
C ASP A 261 -1.66 44.07 0.09
N LYS A 262 -0.86 43.51 -0.83
CA LYS A 262 0.20 44.28 -1.52
C LYS A 262 -0.39 45.38 -2.40
N HIS A 263 -1.46 45.09 -3.14
CA HIS A 263 -2.14 46.09 -3.97
C HIS A 263 -2.78 47.18 -3.12
N VAL A 264 -3.48 46.83 -2.05
CA VAL A 264 -4.08 47.77 -1.08
C VAL A 264 -3.01 48.63 -0.43
N LYS A 265 -1.88 48.06 0.03
CA LYS A 265 -0.76 48.85 0.55
C LYS A 265 -0.17 49.78 -0.51
N LYS A 266 -0.12 49.37 -1.78
CA LYS A 266 0.42 50.18 -2.88
C LYS A 266 -0.52 51.31 -3.31
N SER A 267 -1.84 51.11 -3.22
CA SER A 267 -2.85 52.13 -3.52
C SER A 267 -3.17 53.06 -2.33
N SER A 268 -2.95 52.59 -1.09
CA SER A 268 -3.13 53.37 0.14
C SER A 268 -1.89 54.16 0.57
N LEU A 269 -0.72 53.96 -0.07
CA LEU A 269 0.41 54.87 0.06
C LEU A 269 -0.02 56.23 -0.54
N PRO A 270 -0.23 57.28 0.26
CA PRO A 270 -0.47 58.59 -0.30
C PRO A 270 0.83 59.05 -0.95
N SER A 271 0.73 59.84 -2.02
CA SER A 271 1.82 60.73 -2.47
C SER A 271 2.10 61.74 -1.35
N VAL A 272 2.76 61.31 -0.28
CA VAL A 272 3.15 62.20 0.82
C VAL A 272 4.44 62.89 0.40
N PHE A 273 4.28 63.99 -0.33
CA PHE A 273 5.22 65.09 -0.26
C PHE A 273 5.23 65.54 1.21
N PHE A 274 6.28 65.17 1.95
CA PHE A 274 6.40 65.39 3.38
C PHE A 274 6.55 66.90 3.65
N LYS A 275 5.43 67.62 3.77
CA LYS A 275 5.42 68.97 4.35
C LYS A 275 5.28 68.77 5.85
N MET A 276 6.41 68.87 6.57
CA MET A 276 6.48 68.95 8.03
C MET A 276 5.58 70.10 8.52
N GLY A 277 4.35 69.76 8.89
CA GLY A 277 3.40 70.64 9.57
C GLY A 277 3.47 70.37 11.06
N SER A 278 4.06 71.30 11.79
CA SER A 278 4.26 71.27 13.23
C SER A 278 2.94 71.20 13.99
N CYS A 279 2.78 70.20 14.87
CA CYS A 279 1.85 70.21 15.99
C CYS A 279 2.65 70.40 17.30
N PRO A 280 2.06 71.04 18.33
CA PRO A 280 2.80 71.84 19.30
C PRO A 280 3.50 71.01 20.37
N ASN A 281 4.70 71.44 20.72
CA ASN A 281 5.54 71.13 21.90
C ASN A 281 4.96 70.16 22.95
N LEU A 282 5.06 68.86 22.67
CA LEU A 282 5.03 67.79 23.68
C LEU A 282 6.31 66.98 23.57
N ALA A 283 6.92 66.65 24.71
CA ALA A 283 8.17 65.89 24.73
C ALA A 283 7.97 64.51 24.07
N PRO A 284 8.97 63.98 23.32
CA PRO A 284 8.83 62.75 22.54
C PRO A 284 8.34 61.52 23.33
N ARG A 285 8.60 61.50 24.65
CA ARG A 285 8.21 60.41 25.55
C ARG A 285 6.70 60.36 25.79
N ASP A 286 6.04 61.50 25.80
CA ASP A 286 4.61 61.62 26.11
C ASP A 286 3.74 61.31 24.89
N GLN A 287 4.28 61.52 23.68
CA GLN A 287 3.61 61.14 22.43
C GLN A 287 3.50 59.61 22.28
N VAL A 288 4.57 58.88 22.65
CA VAL A 288 4.59 57.41 22.59
C VAL A 288 3.64 56.80 23.63
N LYS A 289 3.53 57.43 24.81
CA LYS A 289 2.65 56.97 25.89
C LYS A 289 1.17 57.13 25.51
N ALA A 290 0.79 58.26 24.92
CA ALA A 290 -0.58 58.50 24.44
C ALA A 290 -1.01 57.52 23.32
N MET A 291 -0.07 57.11 22.45
CA MET A 291 -0.35 56.07 21.43
C MET A 291 -0.54 54.69 22.05
N HIS A 292 0.22 54.37 23.11
CA HIS A 292 0.12 53.10 23.83
C HIS A 292 -1.16 52.98 24.67
N ASP A 293 -1.57 54.09 25.30
CA ASP A 293 -2.78 54.13 26.14
C ASP A 293 -4.06 54.07 25.29
N ARG A 294 -4.02 54.58 24.05
CA ARG A 294 -5.14 54.48 23.09
C ARG A 294 -5.36 53.06 22.55
N ALA A 295 -4.32 52.22 22.55
CA ALA A 295 -4.41 50.82 22.12
C ALA A 295 -4.97 49.89 23.22
N LYS A 296 -5.05 50.36 24.47
CA LYS A 296 -5.43 49.53 25.64
C LYS A 296 -6.89 49.69 26.09
N GLY A 297 -7.67 50.55 25.44
CA GLY A 297 -9.02 50.90 25.92
C GLY A 297 -10.14 50.45 24.99
N THR A 298 -10.54 49.18 25.03
CA THR A 298 -11.92 48.72 24.79
C THR A 298 -12.10 47.29 25.32
N ASP A 299 -12.52 47.15 26.58
CA ASP A 299 -13.08 45.91 27.12
C ASP A 299 -14.35 46.26 27.89
N GLU A 300 -15.51 46.05 27.27
CA GLU A 300 -16.81 46.00 27.97
C GLU A 300 -17.55 44.70 27.62
N ARG A 301 -17.34 43.71 28.51
CA ARG A 301 -18.25 42.67 29.02
C ARG A 301 -19.38 42.14 28.12
N THR A 302 -19.38 40.82 27.95
CA THR A 302 -20.58 40.00 28.22
C THR A 302 -20.21 38.57 28.62
N THR A 303 -20.55 38.25 29.86
CA THR A 303 -20.61 36.92 30.46
C THR A 303 -21.76 36.10 29.86
N PHE A 304 -21.55 34.84 29.44
CA PHE A 304 -22.39 33.66 29.80
C PHE A 304 -21.92 32.33 29.13
N HIS A 305 -21.43 31.42 29.97
CA HIS A 305 -21.65 29.95 30.04
C HIS A 305 -21.30 28.95 28.91
N GLN A 306 -20.51 27.97 29.37
CA GLN A 306 -20.37 26.53 29.03
C GLN A 306 -19.65 26.14 27.72
N ILE A 307 -18.47 25.56 27.93
CA ILE A 307 -17.64 24.83 26.97
C ILE A 307 -18.36 23.50 26.65
N PRO A 308 -18.66 23.17 25.38
CA PRO A 308 -19.18 21.85 25.04
C PRO A 308 -18.08 20.79 25.18
N PRO A 309 -18.43 19.54 25.56
CA PRO A 309 -17.46 18.47 25.78
C PRO A 309 -16.74 18.06 24.49
N LYS A 310 -15.54 17.49 24.65
CA LYS A 310 -14.71 16.92 23.59
C LYS A 310 -15.56 16.04 22.67
N PHE A 311 -15.52 16.31 21.37
CA PHE A 311 -16.18 15.51 20.35
C PHE A 311 -15.43 14.17 20.22
N ASP A 312 -16.05 13.09 20.72
CA ASP A 312 -15.63 11.72 20.42
C ASP A 312 -15.99 11.41 18.97
N VAL A 313 -14.99 11.32 18.09
CA VAL A 313 -15.17 10.87 16.70
C VAL A 313 -14.94 9.35 16.65
N PRO A 314 -15.87 8.55 16.09
CA PRO A 314 -15.67 7.11 15.93
C PRO A 314 -14.57 6.79 14.92
N ASP A 315 -13.88 5.68 15.22
CA ASP A 315 -12.55 5.23 14.79
C ASP A 315 -12.38 4.86 13.29
N VAL A 316 -12.88 5.69 12.38
CA VAL A 316 -12.67 5.54 10.93
C VAL A 316 -11.90 6.77 10.43
N ALA A 317 -10.62 6.57 10.10
CA ALA A 317 -9.70 7.62 9.66
C ALA A 317 -10.39 8.65 8.72
N PRO A 318 -10.51 9.93 9.11
CA PRO A 318 -11.50 10.79 8.51
C PRO A 318 -10.95 11.39 7.21
N LEU A 319 -11.75 11.25 6.15
CA LEU A 319 -11.90 12.34 5.19
C LEU A 319 -12.02 13.64 6.01
N VAL A 320 -11.11 14.60 5.82
CA VAL A 320 -11.18 15.87 6.56
C VAL A 320 -12.41 16.63 6.05
N ASP A 321 -13.55 16.35 6.65
CA ASP A 321 -14.81 16.97 6.28
C ASP A 321 -14.83 18.40 6.85
N LEU A 322 -14.67 19.38 5.97
CA LEU A 322 -14.66 20.80 6.31
C LEU A 322 -15.96 21.22 7.02
N TYR A 323 -17.08 20.55 6.72
CA TYR A 323 -18.34 20.77 7.40
C TYR A 323 -18.30 20.26 8.84
N THR A 324 -17.71 19.08 9.08
CA THR A 324 -17.48 18.57 10.45
C THR A 324 -16.51 19.43 11.26
N ILE A 325 -15.46 19.98 10.63
CA ILE A 325 -14.51 20.89 11.31
C ILE A 325 -15.23 22.15 11.83
N LEU A 326 -16.16 22.70 11.05
CA LEU A 326 -16.97 23.85 11.46
C LEU A 326 -18.19 23.43 12.31
N GLY A 327 -18.45 22.13 12.46
CA GLY A 327 -19.61 21.60 13.19
C GLY A 327 -20.96 21.98 12.54
N VAL A 328 -21.01 22.03 11.21
CA VAL A 328 -22.19 22.37 10.40
C VAL A 328 -22.55 21.24 9.45
N HIS A 329 -23.80 21.20 8.99
CA HIS A 329 -24.24 20.21 8.00
C HIS A 329 -23.79 20.60 6.58
N ALA A 330 -23.63 19.64 5.66
CA ALA A 330 -23.26 19.92 4.27
C ALA A 330 -24.27 20.84 3.54
N THR A 331 -25.54 20.82 3.97
CA THR A 331 -26.60 21.71 3.47
C THR A 331 -26.62 23.09 4.15
N ALA A 332 -25.65 23.41 5.01
CA ALA A 332 -25.65 24.64 5.77
C ALA A 332 -25.58 25.87 4.87
N THR A 333 -26.29 26.93 5.21
CA THR A 333 -26.26 28.18 4.45
C THR A 333 -24.94 28.93 4.68
N GLY A 334 -24.56 29.84 3.76
CA GLY A 334 -23.33 30.65 3.94
C GLY A 334 -23.33 31.46 5.24
N ASP A 335 -24.50 31.86 5.72
CA ASP A 335 -24.67 32.57 6.99
C ASP A 335 -24.45 31.65 8.21
N GLU A 336 -24.87 30.40 8.15
CA GLU A 336 -24.62 29.39 9.19
C GLU A 336 -23.13 29.05 9.29
N ILE A 337 -22.46 28.91 8.14
CA ILE A 337 -21.01 28.67 8.05
C ILE A 337 -20.24 29.85 8.66
N ARG A 338 -20.64 31.09 8.35
CA ARG A 338 -20.05 32.31 8.93
C ARG A 338 -20.25 32.39 10.45
N LYS A 339 -21.46 32.09 10.93
CA LYS A 339 -21.76 32.07 12.37
C LYS A 339 -20.95 31.00 13.11
N ALA A 340 -20.87 29.80 12.54
CA ALA A 340 -20.12 28.68 13.11
C ALA A 340 -18.62 29.00 13.20
N TYR A 341 -18.03 29.52 12.12
CA TYR A 341 -16.64 29.97 12.13
C TYR A 341 -16.39 31.04 13.19
N HIS A 342 -17.22 32.08 13.25
CA HIS A 342 -17.00 33.17 14.19
C HIS A 342 -17.06 32.71 15.65
N ARG A 343 -18.00 31.80 15.97
CA ARG A 343 -18.10 31.16 17.29
C ARG A 343 -16.84 30.37 17.63
N LEU A 344 -16.37 29.51 16.72
CA LEU A 344 -15.22 28.64 16.97
C LEU A 344 -13.90 29.44 16.98
N ALA A 345 -13.74 30.44 16.10
CA ALA A 345 -12.58 31.32 16.07
C ALA A 345 -12.43 32.15 17.35
N LEU A 346 -13.53 32.57 17.98
CA LEU A 346 -13.50 33.25 19.27
C LEU A 346 -13.12 32.33 20.44
N GLN A 347 -13.48 31.05 20.35
CA GLN A 347 -13.18 30.04 21.37
C GLN A 347 -11.74 29.54 21.29
N LEU A 348 -11.21 29.36 20.07
CA LEU A 348 -9.90 28.78 19.81
C LEU A 348 -8.82 29.83 19.48
N HIS A 349 -9.13 31.13 19.67
CA HIS A 349 -8.14 32.18 19.43
C HIS A 349 -6.92 32.02 20.35
N PRO A 350 -5.67 32.12 19.85
CA PRO A 350 -4.47 31.93 20.66
C PRO A 350 -4.34 32.90 21.84
N ASP A 351 -4.94 34.09 21.75
CA ASP A 351 -4.99 35.03 22.88
C ASP A 351 -5.99 34.64 23.97
N LYS A 352 -6.99 33.80 23.66
CA LYS A 352 -8.08 33.41 24.59
C LYS A 352 -7.96 31.97 25.08
N CYS A 353 -7.31 31.10 24.32
CA CYS A 353 -7.11 29.68 24.66
C CYS A 353 -5.62 29.32 24.56
N GLN A 354 -5.04 28.87 25.67
CA GLN A 354 -3.63 28.48 25.77
C GLN A 354 -3.39 26.96 25.69
N ASP A 355 -4.41 26.19 25.27
CA ASP A 355 -4.25 24.75 25.09
C ASP A 355 -3.26 24.43 23.97
N ALA A 356 -2.46 23.37 24.16
CA ALA A 356 -1.44 22.94 23.20
C ALA A 356 -2.03 22.67 21.79
N ASP A 357 -3.27 22.21 21.73
CA ASP A 357 -3.97 21.86 20.48
C ASP A 357 -4.79 23.03 19.89
N ALA A 358 -4.98 24.12 20.64
CA ALA A 358 -5.84 25.23 20.21
C ALA A 358 -5.33 25.92 18.95
N ALA A 359 -4.00 26.04 18.81
CA ALA A 359 -3.37 26.64 17.64
C ALA A 359 -3.60 25.81 16.37
N ASP A 360 -3.57 24.49 16.48
CA ASP A 360 -3.78 23.59 15.34
C ASP A 360 -5.26 23.43 14.99
N GLN A 361 -6.14 23.39 16.00
CA GLN A 361 -7.58 23.47 15.79
C GLN A 361 -7.97 24.79 15.12
N PHE A 362 -7.41 25.93 15.56
CA PHE A 362 -7.64 27.24 14.95
C PHE A 362 -7.25 27.30 13.48
N LYS A 363 -6.11 26.69 13.11
CA LYS A 363 -5.72 26.55 11.69
C LYS A 363 -6.75 25.72 10.92
N GLY A 364 -7.25 24.64 11.50
CA GLY A 364 -8.27 23.78 10.89
C GLY A 364 -9.59 24.51 10.58
N ILE A 365 -10.16 25.22 11.56
CA ILE A 365 -11.38 26.01 11.35
C ILE A 365 -11.17 27.21 10.42
N ALA A 366 -10.02 27.88 10.48
CA ALA A 366 -9.67 28.94 9.53
C ALA A 366 -9.56 28.41 8.09
N MET A 367 -8.96 27.24 7.92
CA MET A 367 -8.88 26.54 6.64
C MET A 367 -10.28 26.18 6.13
N ALA A 368 -11.13 25.56 6.96
CA ALA A 368 -12.48 25.18 6.59
C ALA A 368 -13.33 26.40 6.17
N TYR A 369 -13.27 27.50 6.93
CA TYR A 369 -13.98 28.73 6.58
C TYR A 369 -13.46 29.38 5.31
N SER A 370 -12.14 29.36 5.07
CA SER A 370 -11.56 29.95 3.85
C SER A 370 -12.11 29.33 2.57
N ILE A 371 -12.42 28.03 2.60
CA ILE A 371 -12.95 27.27 1.46
C ILE A 371 -14.48 27.36 1.39
N LEU A 372 -15.17 27.23 2.52
CA LEU A 372 -16.63 27.14 2.58
C LEU A 372 -17.36 28.50 2.55
N SER A 373 -16.65 29.60 2.81
CA SER A 373 -17.24 30.95 2.84
C SER A 373 -17.51 31.55 1.47
N ASP A 374 -16.70 31.20 0.46
CA ASP A 374 -16.89 31.64 -0.91
C ASP A 374 -17.74 30.63 -1.68
N ALA A 375 -18.77 31.11 -2.37
CA ALA A 375 -19.71 30.27 -3.11
C ALA A 375 -19.02 29.50 -4.25
N THR A 376 -18.00 30.09 -4.89
CA THR A 376 -17.29 29.42 -6.00
C THR A 376 -16.36 28.32 -5.49
N SER A 377 -15.59 28.61 -4.45
CA SER A 377 -14.71 27.66 -3.77
C SER A 377 -15.49 26.52 -3.11
N ARG A 378 -16.64 26.83 -2.51
CA ARG A 378 -17.57 25.84 -1.96
C ARG A 378 -18.14 24.92 -3.02
N ALA A 379 -18.59 25.45 -4.17
CA ALA A 379 -19.12 24.62 -5.26
C ALA A 379 -18.06 23.64 -5.82
N GLN A 380 -16.80 24.08 -5.90
CA GLN A 380 -15.69 23.22 -6.30
C GLN A 380 -15.42 22.13 -5.26
N PHE A 381 -15.37 22.50 -3.98
CA PHE A 381 -15.24 21.56 -2.88
C PHE A 381 -16.40 20.55 -2.87
N ASP A 382 -17.64 21.01 -3.02
CA ASP A 382 -18.83 20.16 -3.06
C ASP A 382 -18.84 19.23 -4.26
N THR A 383 -18.28 19.62 -5.41
CA THR A 383 -18.16 18.74 -6.58
C THR A 383 -17.24 17.56 -6.29
N VAL A 384 -16.12 17.81 -5.63
CA VAL A 384 -15.13 16.82 -5.23
C VAL A 384 -15.65 15.96 -4.06
N TYR A 385 -16.29 16.61 -3.09
CA TYR A 385 -16.89 15.98 -1.92
C TYR A 385 -18.06 15.05 -2.30
N ASN A 386 -18.97 15.50 -3.16
CA ASN A 386 -20.12 14.72 -3.60
C ASN A 386 -19.75 13.63 -4.63
N SER A 387 -18.79 13.87 -5.52
CA SER A 387 -18.27 12.81 -6.41
C SER A 387 -17.56 11.68 -5.63
N SER A 388 -17.04 11.99 -4.44
CA SER A 388 -16.43 11.02 -3.53
C SER A 388 -17.46 10.20 -2.74
N LEU A 389 -18.65 10.75 -2.45
CA LEU A 389 -19.73 10.10 -1.67
C LEU A 389 -20.81 9.39 -2.49
N TYR A 390 -20.99 9.72 -3.78
CA TYR A 390 -22.03 9.16 -4.64
C TYR A 390 -21.52 8.60 -5.98
N SER A 391 -20.42 7.84 -5.93
CA SER A 391 -20.11 6.86 -6.98
C SER A 391 -20.05 5.48 -6.35
N THR A 392 -21.25 4.93 -6.09
CA THR A 392 -21.46 3.49 -5.86
C THR A 392 -21.18 2.70 -7.13
#